data_AF-D7M896-F1
#
_entry.id   AF-D7M896-F1
#
_cell.length_a   1.000
_cell.length_b   1.000
_cell.length_c   1.000
_cell.angle_alpha   90.00
_cell.angle_beta   90.00
_cell.angle_gamma   90.00
#
_symmetry.space_group_name_H-M   'P 1'
#
loop_
_entity.id
_entity.type
_entity.pdbx_description
1 polymer ?
#
loop_
_entity_poly.entity_id
_entity_poly.type
_entity_poly.pdbx_seq_one_letter_code
_entity_poly.pdbx_strand_id
1 'polypeptide(L)'
;MESELILHEGGCHCGKVKWRVKAATSVVAWRCNCSDCSMRGNVHFIVPSSNFELLDDSKDFITTYTFGTHTAKHTFCKVCGITSFYIPRSNPDGVAVTVKCVKSGTLDHVEVKSYDGQNWEVS
;
A
#
# COMPACT_ATOMS: atom_id res chain seq x y z
N MET A 1 -15.91 -18.86 4.26
CA MET A 1 -16.67 -17.76 3.63
C MET A 1 -15.65 -16.81 3.08
N GLU A 2 -15.52 -16.74 1.76
CA GLU A 2 -14.79 -15.63 1.13
C GLU A 2 -15.49 -14.34 1.53
N SER A 3 -14.75 -13.43 2.16
CA SER A 3 -15.24 -12.09 2.43
C SER A 3 -15.55 -11.42 1.10
N GLU A 4 -16.78 -10.94 0.94
CA GLU A 4 -17.18 -10.18 -0.25
C GLU A 4 -16.22 -9.00 -0.46
N LEU A 5 -15.67 -8.90 -1.66
CA LEU A 5 -14.80 -7.79 -2.03
C LEU A 5 -15.65 -6.61 -2.47
N ILE A 6 -15.41 -5.46 -1.84
CA ILE A 6 -16.05 -4.20 -2.21
C ILE A 6 -15.03 -3.25 -2.81
N LEU A 7 -15.51 -2.18 -3.45
CA LEU A 7 -14.66 -1.12 -3.98
C LEU A 7 -14.31 -0.11 -2.88
N HIS A 8 -13.02 0.11 -2.67
CA HIS A 8 -12.50 1.22 -1.89
C HIS A 8 -11.82 2.23 -2.81
N GLU A 9 -11.95 3.51 -2.48
CA GLU A 9 -11.23 4.59 -3.14
C GLU A 9 -10.20 5.19 -2.19
N GLY A 10 -9.15 5.77 -2.73
CA GLY A 10 -8.14 6.43 -1.92
C GLY A 10 -7.14 7.20 -2.73
N GLY A 11 -6.13 7.74 -2.06
CA GLY A 11 -5.17 8.61 -2.70
C GLY A 11 -4.17 9.24 -1.76
N CYS A 12 -3.36 10.15 -2.30
CA CYS A 12 -2.43 10.95 -1.51
C CYS A 12 -3.12 12.19 -0.92
N HIS A 13 -2.43 12.88 0.00
CA HIS A 13 -2.95 14.08 0.69
C HIS A 13 -3.39 15.20 -0.27
N CYS A 14 -2.60 15.53 -1.30
CA CYS A 14 -2.93 16.61 -2.24
C CYS A 14 -3.98 16.21 -3.30
N GLY A 15 -4.49 14.98 -3.26
CA GLY A 15 -5.51 14.49 -4.19
C GLY A 15 -5.06 14.31 -5.65
N LYS A 16 -3.76 14.49 -5.96
CA LYS A 16 -3.22 14.28 -7.32
C LYS A 16 -3.00 12.82 -7.67
N VAL A 17 -2.78 11.97 -6.68
CA VAL A 17 -2.70 10.52 -6.84
C VAL A 17 -3.98 9.93 -6.26
N LYS A 18 -4.74 9.23 -7.10
CA LYS A 18 -6.00 8.57 -6.79
C LYS A 18 -5.99 7.16 -7.35
N TRP A 19 -6.62 6.25 -6.64
CA TRP A 19 -6.73 4.85 -7.05
C TRP A 19 -8.03 4.25 -6.53
N ARG A 20 -8.36 3.10 -7.09
CA ARG A 20 -9.42 2.20 -6.65
C ARG A 20 -8.83 0.85 -6.30
N VAL A 21 -9.38 0.21 -5.29
CA VAL A 21 -8.97 -1.14 -4.90
C VAL A 21 -10.17 -1.99 -4.50
N LYS A 22 -10.18 -3.26 -4.91
CA LYS A 22 -11.14 -4.26 -4.43
C LYS A 22 -10.55 -5.03 -3.24
N ALA A 23 -11.15 -4.88 -2.07
CA ALA A 23 -10.75 -5.57 -0.85
C ALA A 23 -11.97 -5.84 0.04
N ALA A 24 -11.79 -6.64 1.10
CA ALA A 24 -12.84 -6.81 2.11
C ALA A 24 -12.91 -5.58 3.02
N THR A 25 -14.05 -5.35 3.67
CA THR A 25 -14.18 -4.27 4.68
C THR A 25 -13.35 -4.54 5.94
N SER A 26 -13.02 -5.81 6.20
CA SER A 26 -12.13 -6.24 7.27
C SER A 26 -10.80 -6.72 6.68
N VAL A 27 -9.71 -6.03 6.99
CA VAL A 27 -8.38 -6.33 6.43
C VAL A 27 -7.35 -6.63 7.50
N VAL A 28 -6.35 -7.45 7.15
CA VAL A 28 -5.10 -7.58 7.91
C VAL A 28 -4.07 -6.65 7.26
N ALA A 29 -3.60 -5.68 8.04
CA ALA A 29 -2.57 -4.75 7.66
C ALA A 29 -1.26 -5.06 8.38
N TRP A 30 -0.15 -4.70 7.75
CA TRP A 30 1.20 -5.00 8.19
C TRP A 30 1.95 -3.72 8.52
N ARG A 31 2.65 -3.76 9.66
CA ARG A 31 3.64 -2.77 10.06
C ARG A 31 5.02 -3.42 10.00
N CYS A 32 5.80 -3.05 8.99
CA CYS A 32 7.16 -3.56 8.80
C CYS A 32 8.18 -2.66 9.50
N ASN A 33 9.16 -3.27 10.18
CA ASN A 33 10.23 -2.60 10.89
C ASN A 33 11.55 -2.41 10.08
N CYS A 34 11.58 -2.72 8.77
CA CYS A 34 12.79 -2.51 7.97
C CYS A 34 13.16 -1.02 7.90
N SER A 35 14.41 -0.72 7.48
CA SER A 35 14.94 0.64 7.51
C SER A 35 14.09 1.67 6.75
N ASP A 36 13.55 1.35 5.57
CA ASP A 36 12.66 2.27 4.83
C ASP A 36 11.24 2.32 5.41
N CYS A 37 10.61 1.16 5.65
CA CYS A 37 9.21 1.11 6.11
C CYS A 37 9.01 1.72 7.50
N SER A 38 9.98 1.53 8.41
CA SER A 38 9.95 2.12 9.75
C SER A 38 10.02 3.65 9.69
N MET A 39 10.90 4.20 8.87
CA MET A 39 11.02 5.65 8.66
C MET A 39 9.76 6.26 8.05
N ARG A 40 9.10 5.54 7.12
CA ARG A 40 7.82 5.98 6.53
C ARG A 40 6.64 5.90 7.49
N GLY A 41 6.73 5.08 8.55
CA GLY A 41 5.62 4.81 9.46
C GLY A 41 4.41 4.16 8.76
N ASN A 42 4.65 3.39 7.69
CA ASN A 42 3.58 2.87 6.85
C ASN A 42 2.90 1.64 7.46
N VAL A 43 1.57 1.63 7.45
CA VAL A 43 0.72 0.47 7.79
C VAL A 43 -0.18 0.20 6.60
N HIS A 44 -0.04 -0.98 6.00
CA HIS A 44 -0.65 -1.30 4.71
C HIS A 44 -1.22 -2.72 4.66
N PHE A 45 -2.28 -2.92 3.90
CA PHE A 45 -2.74 -4.26 3.52
C PHE A 45 -2.34 -4.54 2.06
N ILE A 46 -2.27 -5.80 1.67
CA ILE A 46 -1.85 -6.20 0.32
C ILE A 46 -3.05 -6.78 -0.43
N VAL A 47 -3.21 -6.35 -1.68
CA VAL A 47 -4.17 -6.94 -2.62
C VAL A 47 -3.44 -7.49 -3.85
N PRO A 48 -4.03 -8.44 -4.59
CA PRO A 48 -3.56 -8.77 -5.93
C PRO A 48 -3.56 -7.54 -6.84
N SER A 49 -2.58 -7.44 -7.74
CA SER A 49 -2.51 -6.33 -8.71
C SER A 49 -3.76 -6.22 -9.58
N SER A 50 -4.44 -7.33 -9.89
CA SER A 50 -5.72 -7.36 -10.61
C SER A 50 -6.87 -6.66 -9.89
N ASN A 51 -6.74 -6.46 -8.57
CA ASN A 51 -7.73 -5.76 -7.75
C ASN A 51 -7.40 -4.28 -7.55
N PHE A 52 -6.30 -3.77 -8.10
CA PHE A 52 -5.86 -2.39 -7.95
C PHE A 52 -5.90 -1.65 -9.29
N GLU A 53 -6.44 -0.44 -9.27
CA GLU A 53 -6.54 0.45 -10.43
C GLU A 53 -6.01 1.84 -10.05
N LEU A 54 -4.95 2.29 -10.73
CA LEU A 54 -4.48 3.66 -10.65
C LEU A 54 -5.24 4.52 -11.67
N LEU A 55 -5.85 5.62 -11.24
CA LEU A 55 -6.60 6.49 -12.15
C LEU A 55 -5.65 7.25 -13.08
N ASP A 56 -6.05 7.49 -14.33
CA ASP A 56 -5.13 7.92 -15.39
C ASP A 56 -4.41 9.24 -15.11
N ASP A 57 -5.08 10.20 -14.46
CA ASP A 57 -4.49 11.49 -14.07
C ASP A 57 -3.36 11.35 -13.04
N SER A 58 -3.26 10.21 -12.36
CA SER A 58 -2.39 10.01 -11.21
C SER A 58 -0.98 9.58 -11.59
N LYS A 59 -0.79 8.99 -12.78
CA LYS A 59 0.51 8.49 -13.28
C LYS A 59 1.55 9.62 -13.37
N ASP A 60 1.11 10.84 -13.68
CA ASP A 60 1.99 12.00 -13.80
C ASP A 60 2.49 12.53 -12.45
N PHE A 61 1.91 12.11 -11.33
CA PHE A 61 2.20 12.64 -10.00
C PHE A 61 2.89 11.65 -9.06
N ILE A 62 3.19 10.45 -9.55
CA ILE A 62 3.95 9.45 -8.80
C ILE A 62 5.44 9.49 -9.15
N THR A 63 6.26 9.06 -8.19
CA THR A 63 7.66 8.72 -8.40
C THR A 63 7.98 7.47 -7.58
N THR A 64 9.03 6.75 -7.95
CA THR A 64 9.36 5.45 -7.37
C THR A 64 10.79 5.42 -6.88
N TYR A 65 10.97 5.07 -5.61
CA TYR A 65 12.27 4.78 -5.02
C TYR A 65 12.48 3.27 -4.93
N THR A 66 13.69 2.80 -5.24
CA THR A 66 14.06 1.39 -5.13
C THR A 66 15.49 1.28 -4.62
N PHE A 67 15.78 0.23 -3.85
CA PHE A 67 17.10 -0.08 -3.31
C PHE A 67 17.22 -1.58 -3.05
N GLY A 68 18.40 -2.05 -2.62
CA GLY A 68 18.63 -3.46 -2.32
C GLY A 68 18.45 -4.34 -3.56
N THR A 69 17.52 -5.30 -3.51
CA THR A 69 17.20 -6.17 -4.67
C THR A 69 16.45 -5.43 -5.78
N HIS A 70 16.05 -4.17 -5.57
CA HIS A 70 15.20 -3.39 -6.47
C HIS A 70 13.83 -4.02 -6.79
N THR A 71 13.43 -5.07 -6.06
CA THR A 71 12.14 -5.75 -6.22
C THR A 71 11.01 -4.87 -5.70
N ALA A 72 11.16 -4.35 -4.47
CA ALA A 72 10.19 -3.40 -3.93
C ALA A 72 10.21 -2.10 -4.74
N LYS A 73 9.03 -1.62 -5.11
CA LYS A 73 8.83 -0.33 -5.79
C LYS A 73 8.12 0.60 -4.83
N HIS A 74 8.90 1.38 -4.06
CA HIS A 74 8.37 2.34 -3.09
C HIS A 74 7.85 3.58 -3.83
N THR A 75 6.62 3.48 -4.33
CA THR A 75 5.91 4.54 -5.06
C THR A 75 5.32 5.56 -4.09
N PHE A 76 5.42 6.86 -4.40
CA PHE A 76 4.79 7.92 -3.62
C PHE A 76 4.47 9.14 -4.47
N CYS A 77 3.62 10.01 -3.95
CA CYS A 77 3.28 11.26 -4.62
C CYS A 77 4.49 12.20 -4.63
N LYS A 78 4.98 12.58 -5.81
CA LYS A 78 6.12 13.52 -5.95
C LYS A 78 5.79 14.96 -5.53
N VAL A 79 4.51 15.27 -5.33
CA VAL A 79 4.04 16.61 -4.92
C VAL A 79 3.95 16.74 -3.40
N CYS A 80 3.37 15.74 -2.70
CA CYS A 80 3.14 15.82 -1.25
C CYS A 80 3.90 14.75 -0.42
N GLY A 81 4.68 13.88 -1.05
CA GLY A 81 5.50 12.86 -0.38
C GLY A 81 4.74 11.63 0.14
N ILE A 82 3.40 11.65 0.14
CA ILE A 82 2.61 10.54 0.69
C ILE A 82 2.73 9.27 -0.17
N THR A 83 3.14 8.18 0.46
CA THR A 83 3.05 6.81 -0.04
C THR A 83 1.63 6.29 0.19
N SER A 84 0.75 6.43 -0.81
CA SER A 84 -0.62 5.90 -0.72
C SER A 84 -0.73 4.43 -1.16
N PHE A 85 0.21 3.98 -1.98
CA PHE A 85 0.38 2.58 -2.36
C PHE A 85 1.84 2.32 -2.79
N TYR A 86 2.26 1.07 -2.80
CA TYR A 86 3.56 0.65 -3.34
C TYR A 86 3.58 -0.85 -3.68
N ILE A 87 4.61 -1.33 -4.38
CA ILE A 87 4.79 -2.78 -4.64
C ILE A 87 5.82 -3.31 -3.63
N PRO A 88 5.43 -4.20 -2.69
CA PRO A 88 6.36 -4.74 -1.69
C PRO A 88 7.26 -5.85 -2.29
N ARG A 89 8.44 -6.06 -1.69
CA ARG A 89 9.36 -7.15 -2.09
C ARG A 89 8.73 -8.53 -1.86
N SER A 90 7.93 -8.70 -0.81
CA SER A 90 7.30 -9.96 -0.42
C SER A 90 6.22 -10.44 -1.38
N ASN A 91 5.57 -9.51 -2.08
CA ASN A 91 4.45 -9.76 -2.99
C ASN A 91 4.63 -8.88 -4.24
N PRO A 92 5.58 -9.23 -5.13
CA PRO A 92 5.89 -8.42 -6.30
C PRO A 92 4.75 -8.36 -7.33
N ASP A 93 3.80 -9.29 -7.24
CA ASP A 93 2.55 -9.37 -8.01
C ASP A 93 1.36 -8.68 -7.32
N GLY A 94 1.57 -8.15 -6.11
CA GLY A 94 0.59 -7.46 -5.30
C GLY A 94 0.86 -5.97 -5.13
N VAL A 95 -0.14 -5.26 -4.63
CA VAL A 95 -0.06 -3.84 -4.29
C VAL A 95 -0.35 -3.66 -2.81
N ALA A 96 0.59 -3.05 -2.09
CA ALA A 96 0.43 -2.64 -0.72
C ALA A 96 -0.28 -1.29 -0.67
N VAL A 97 -1.47 -1.23 -0.07
CA VAL A 97 -2.30 -0.03 0.08
C VAL A 97 -2.19 0.50 1.50
N THR A 98 -1.78 1.76 1.65
CA THR A 98 -1.66 2.41 2.95
C THR A 98 -3.05 2.62 3.55
N VAL A 99 -3.32 2.04 4.72
CA VAL A 99 -4.65 2.04 5.36
C VAL A 99 -5.19 3.46 5.52
N LYS A 100 -4.34 4.39 5.98
CA LYS A 100 -4.73 5.80 6.22
C LYS A 100 -5.01 6.59 4.94
N CYS A 101 -4.71 6.04 3.77
CA CYS A 101 -4.97 6.67 2.47
C CYS A 101 -6.27 6.17 1.82
N VAL A 102 -6.93 5.18 2.43
CA VAL A 102 -8.28 4.74 2.02
C VAL A 102 -9.29 5.78 2.50
N LYS A 103 -10.22 6.16 1.63
CA LYS A 103 -11.33 7.05 1.97
C LYS A 103 -12.18 6.41 3.08
N SER A 104 -12.51 7.21 4.09
CA SER A 104 -13.29 6.77 5.25
C SER A 104 -14.64 6.18 4.85
N GLY A 105 -15.11 5.19 5.61
CA GLY A 105 -16.46 4.62 5.49
C GLY A 105 -16.57 3.34 4.66
N THR A 106 -15.44 2.75 4.24
CA THR A 106 -15.43 1.45 3.53
C THR A 106 -14.60 0.37 4.22
N LEU A 107 -13.71 0.74 5.14
CA LEU A 107 -13.03 -0.20 6.03
C LEU A 107 -13.70 -0.17 7.41
N ASP A 108 -14.19 -1.33 7.83
CA ASP A 108 -14.88 -1.53 9.11
C ASP A 108 -13.91 -1.98 10.20
N HIS A 109 -12.95 -2.84 9.83
CA HIS A 109 -11.99 -3.41 10.76
C HIS A 109 -10.60 -3.53 10.12
N VAL A 110 -9.57 -3.15 10.88
CA VAL A 110 -8.17 -3.28 10.46
C VAL A 110 -7.40 -3.95 11.59
N GLU A 111 -7.04 -5.22 11.39
CA GLU A 111 -6.10 -5.91 12.27
C GLU A 111 -4.68 -5.51 11.87
N VAL A 112 -3.87 -4.96 12.78
CA VAL A 112 -2.48 -4.59 12.48
C VAL A 112 -1.52 -5.63 13.06
N LYS A 113 -0.79 -6.31 12.18
CA LYS A 113 0.27 -7.26 12.54
C LYS A 113 1.64 -6.63 12.32
N SER A 114 2.60 -6.98 13.18
CA SER A 114 3.99 -6.58 12.99
C SER A 114 4.70 -7.56 12.08
N TYR A 115 5.60 -7.04 11.24
CA TYR A 115 6.44 -7.83 10.35
C TYR A 115 7.92 -7.50 10.62
N ASP A 116 8.75 -8.52 10.82
CA ASP A 116 10.19 -8.36 10.99
C ASP A 116 10.91 -8.31 9.64
N GLY A 117 10.95 -7.11 9.05
CA GLY A 117 11.67 -6.86 7.81
C GLY A 117 13.16 -6.62 7.97
N GLN A 118 13.70 -6.54 9.19
CA GLN A 118 15.14 -6.45 9.43
C GLN A 118 15.81 -7.82 9.28
N ASN A 119 15.13 -8.88 9.75
CA ASN A 119 15.64 -10.25 9.74
C ASN A 119 14.98 -11.14 8.68
N TRP A 120 14.49 -10.54 7.58
CA TRP A 120 13.80 -11.27 6.51
C TRP A 120 14.62 -12.43 5.95
N GLU A 121 15.92 -12.23 5.71
CA GLU A 121 16.77 -13.20 5.00
C GLU A 121 17.26 -14.37 5.86
N VAL A 122 17.01 -14.32 7.17
CA VAL A 122 17.34 -15.40 8.11
C VAL A 122 16.12 -16.23 8.51
N SER A 123 14.94 -15.93 7.92
CA SER A 123 13.66 -16.58 8.20
C SER A 123 13.28 -17.62 7.15
#